data_AF-A0A3B3II37-F1
#
_entry.id   AF-A0A3B3II37-F1
#
_cell.length_a   1.000
_cell.length_b   1.000
_cell.length_c   1.000
_cell.angle_alpha   90.00
_cell.angle_beta   90.00
_cell.angle_gamma   90.00
#
_symmetry.space_group_name_H-M   'P 1'
#
loop_
_entity.id
_entity.type
_entity.pdbx_description
1 polymer ?
#
loop_
_entity_poly.entity_id
_entity_poly.type
_entity_poly.pdbx_seq_one_letter_code
_entity_poly.pdbx_strand_id
1 'polypeptide(L)' 'MLVTIRKQLRNHPALIPLFFFIGGGAAMSMLYLARLGLRNPDVSWDRKNNPEPWNKLGPTDQYKVCLRVFGGNR' A
#
# COMPACT_ATOMS: atom_id res chain seq x y z
N MET A 1 -3.41 22.98 15.74
CA MET A 1 -2.37 22.02 15.29
C MET A 1 -1.96 22.23 13.83
N LEU A 2 -2.84 22.00 12.84
CA LEU A 2 -2.47 22.12 11.41
C LEU A 2 -2.07 23.54 10.96
N VAL A 3 -2.69 24.58 11.53
CA VAL A 3 -2.33 25.98 11.25
C VAL A 3 -0.91 26.31 11.73
N THR A 4 -0.50 25.75 12.86
CA THR A 4 0.85 25.90 13.42
C THR A 4 1.88 25.24 12.51
N ILE A 5 1.61 24.03 12.03
CA ILE A 5 2.47 23.30 11.09
C ILE A 5 2.63 24.07 9.77
N ARG A 6 1.54 24.61 9.21
CA ARG A 6 1.60 25.46 8.01
C ARG A 6 2.40 26.74 8.19
N LYS A 7 2.39 27.34 9.39
CA LYS A 7 3.26 28.49 9.69
C LYS A 7 4.72 28.07 9.75
N GLN A 8 5.03 26.93 10.37
CA GLN A 8 6.39 26.39 10.46
C GLN A 8 6.99 26.04 9.08
N LEU A 9 6.21 25.41 8.18
CA LEU A 9 6.67 25.09 6.81
C LEU A 9 7.00 26.35 5.98
N ARG A 10 6.31 27.47 6.21
CA ARG A 10 6.57 28.73 5.51
C ARG A 10 7.78 29.47 6.05
N ASN A 11 8.01 29.41 7.36
CA ASN A 11 9.13 30.09 8.00
C ASN A 11 10.46 29.32 7.84
N HIS A 12 10.40 27.99 7.67
CA HIS A 12 11.57 27.14 7.51
C HIS A 12 11.39 26.16 6.33
N PRO A 13 11.80 26.54 5.10
CA PRO A 13 11.60 25.71 3.91
C PRO A 13 12.37 24.39 3.94
N ALA A 14 13.43 24.29 4.77
CA ALA A 14 14.19 23.05 4.97
C ALA A 14 13.36 21.90 5.57
N LEU A 15 12.21 22.16 6.19
CA LEU A 15 11.35 21.11 6.76
C LEU A 15 10.49 20.41 5.71
N ILE A 16 10.31 21.00 4.51
CA ILE A 16 9.50 20.43 3.42
C ILE A 16 10.00 19.04 3.00
N PRO A 17 11.29 18.82 2.68
CA PRO A 17 11.79 17.49 2.31
C PRO A 17 11.66 16.47 3.44
N LEU A 18 11.84 16.90 4.70
CA LEU A 18 11.69 16.03 5.86
C LEU A 18 10.26 15.49 5.99
N PHE A 19 9.26 16.37 5.91
CA PHE A 19 7.85 15.97 5.95
C PHE A 19 7.44 15.14 4.73
N PHE A 20 8.05 15.39 3.57
CA PHE A 20 7.81 14.58 2.38
C PHE A 20 8.25 13.13 2.57
N PHE A 21 9.45 12.88 3.09
CA PHE A 21 9.91 11.51 3.33
C PHE A 21 9.14 10.81 4.45
N ILE A 22 8.80 11.52 5.53
CA ILE A 22 8.01 10.95 6.62
C ILE A 22 6.58 10.63 6.15
N GLY A 23 5.93 11.58 5.48
CA GLY A 23 4.58 11.41 4.95
C GLY A 23 4.55 10.35 3.85
N GLY A 24 5.52 10.37 2.95
CA GLY A 24 5.70 9.38 1.89
C GLY A 24 5.93 7.97 2.45
N GLY A 25 6.80 7.82 3.44
CA GLY A 25 7.05 6.54 4.12
C GLY A 25 5.82 6.00 4.84
N ALA A 26 5.10 6.86 5.57
CA ALA A 26 3.86 6.47 6.25
C ALA A 26 2.76 6.07 5.25
N ALA A 27 2.58 6.84 4.18
CA ALA A 27 1.62 6.53 3.13
C ALA A 27 1.98 5.24 2.39
N MET A 28 3.25 5.04 2.02
CA MET A 28 3.72 3.80 1.38
C MET A 28 3.53 2.57 2.27
N SER A 29 3.83 2.69 3.57
CA SER A 29 3.60 1.61 4.54
C SER A 29 2.11 1.24 4.64
N MET A 30 1.23 2.23 4.78
CA MET A 30 -0.22 2.01 4.81
C MET A 30 -0.74 1.42 3.49
N LEU A 31 -0.25 1.89 2.34
CA LEU A 31 -0.62 1.34 1.04
C LEU A 31 -0.19 -0.11 0.88
N TYR A 32 1.00 -0.47 1.36
CA TYR A 32 1.47 -1.85 1.32
C TYR A 32 0.61 -2.77 2.19
N LEU A 33 0.29 -2.35 3.41
CA LEU A 33 -0.61 -3.08 4.30
C LEU A 33 -2.02 -3.19 3.71
N ALA A 34 -2.56 -2.13 3.12
CA ALA A 34 -3.86 -2.15 2.47
C ALA A 34 -3.88 -3.12 1.28
N ARG A 35 -2.84 -3.13 0.45
CA ARG A 35 -2.69 -4.12 -0.62
C ARG A 35 -2.68 -5.53 -0.03
N LEU A 36 -1.92 -5.76 1.04
CA LEU A 36 -1.77 -7.09 1.63
C LEU A 36 -3.12 -7.57 2.20
N GLY A 37 -3.82 -6.70 2.92
CA GLY A 37 -5.14 -7.02 3.45
C GLY A 37 -6.18 -7.32 2.36
N LEU A 38 -6.19 -6.56 1.26
CA LEU A 38 -7.25 -6.66 0.25
C LEU A 38 -7.01 -7.74 -0.82
N ARG A 39 -5.76 -8.07 -1.12
CA ARG A 39 -5.39 -8.95 -2.24
C ARG A 39 -4.70 -10.25 -1.82
N ASN A 40 -4.52 -10.50 -0.53
CA ASN A 40 -3.94 -11.76 -0.08
C ASN A 40 -5.04 -12.84 0.02
N PRO A 41 -4.89 -14.01 -0.62
CA PRO A 41 -5.89 -15.09 -0.59
C PRO A 41 -6.03 -15.76 0.80
N ASP A 42 -5.18 -15.41 1.77
CA ASP A 42 -5.32 -15.88 3.16
C ASP A 42 -6.23 -14.97 4.00
N VAL A 43 -6.63 -13.80 3.46
CA VAL A 43 -7.42 -12.80 4.17
C VAL A 43 -8.82 -12.72 3.54
N SER A 44 -9.83 -13.20 4.26
CA SER A 44 -11.24 -13.08 3.84
C SER A 44 -11.95 -11.94 4.57
N TRP A 45 -12.37 -10.92 3.81
CA TRP A 45 -13.27 -9.86 4.31
C TRP A 45 -14.76 -10.24 4.15
N ASP A 46 -15.07 -11.11 3.19
CA ASP A 46 -16.43 -11.58 2.91
C ASP A 46 -16.63 -13.00 3.44
N ARG A 47 -17.04 -13.10 4.71
CA ARG A 47 -17.26 -14.39 5.37
C ARG A 47 -18.54 -15.12 4.92
N LYS A 48 -19.44 -14.46 4.18
CA LYS A 48 -20.77 -15.03 3.87
C LYS A 48 -20.86 -15.58 2.44
N ASN A 49 -20.31 -14.87 1.45
CA ASN A 49 -20.41 -15.28 0.05
C ASN A 49 -19.08 -15.83 -0.49
N ASN A 50 -17.97 -15.61 0.20
CA ASN A 50 -16.67 -16.18 -0.16
C ASN A 50 -15.81 -16.48 1.08
N PRO A 51 -16.28 -17.39 1.97
CA PRO A 51 -15.56 -17.73 3.21
C PRO A 51 -14.13 -18.24 2.93
N GLU A 52 -13.93 -18.83 1.76
CA GLU A 52 -12.69 -19.37 1.26
C GLU A 52 -12.18 -18.50 0.08
N PRO A 53 -11.26 -17.55 0.30
CA PRO A 53 -10.87 -16.59 -0.73
C PRO A 53 -10.35 -17.26 -2.01
N TRP A 54 -9.71 -18.41 -1.86
CA TRP A 54 -9.14 -19.23 -2.94
C TRP A 54 -10.16 -19.75 -3.95
N ASN A 55 -11.45 -19.86 -3.61
CA ASN A 55 -12.48 -20.31 -4.56
C ASN A 55 -12.68 -19.37 -5.74
N LYS A 56 -12.22 -18.12 -5.63
CA LYS A 56 -12.29 -17.12 -6.72
C LYS A 56 -10.98 -16.89 -7.45
N LEU A 57 -9.89 -17.53 -7.04
CA LEU A 57 -8.61 -17.42 -7.76
C LEU A 57 -8.60 -18.38 -8.94
N GLY A 58 -8.40 -17.83 -10.14
CA GLY A 58 -8.16 -18.63 -11.34
C GLY A 58 -6.74 -19.21 -11.34
N PRO A 59 -6.48 -20.28 -12.10
CA PRO A 59 -5.14 -20.89 -12.24
C PRO A 59 -4.06 -19.91 -12.72
N THR A 60 -4.44 -18.82 -13.37
CA THR A 60 -3.57 -17.77 -13.93
C THR A 60 -3.41 -16.55 -13.03
N ASP A 61 -4.09 -16.48 -11.88
CA ASP A 61 -4.06 -15.31 -11.01
C ASP A 61 -2.76 -15.24 -10.20
N GLN A 62 -1.85 -14.38 -10.64
CA GLN A 62 -0.61 -14.08 -9.91
C GLN A 62 -0.86 -12.97 -8.88
N TYR A 63 -1.16 -13.38 -7.64
CA TYR A 63 -1.37 -12.44 -6.54
C TYR A 63 -0.05 -11.94 -5.90
N LYS A 64 1.04 -12.71 -6.05
CA LYS A 64 2.36 -12.34 -5.56
C LYS A 64 2.90 -11.24 -6.45
N VAL A 65 3.23 -10.10 -5.83
CA VAL A 65 4.07 -9.10 -6.50
C VAL A 65 5.48 -9.63 -6.37
N CYS A 66 5.80 -10.61 -7.21
CA CYS A 66 7.17 -10.76 -7.64
C CYS A 66 7.40 -9.53 -8.51
N LEU A 67 8.22 -8.59 -8.03
CA LEU A 67 8.62 -7.46 -8.85
C LEU A 67 9.16 -8.05 -10.15
N ARG A 68 8.39 -7.91 -11.24
CA ARG A 68 8.74 -8.43 -12.58
C ARG A 68 9.83 -7.53 -13.17
N VAL A 69 10.93 -7.39 -12.45
CA VAL A 69 12.13 -6.65 -12.85
C VAL A 69 13.10 -7.55 -13.60
N PHE A 70 12.89 -8.87 -13.60
CA PHE A 70 13.52 -9.79 -14.54
C PHE A 70 12.51 -10.84 -14.99
N GLY A 71 12.21 -10.88 -16.30
CA GLY A 71 11.45 -11.97 -16.89
C GLY A 71 10.54 -11.51 -18.01
N GLY A 72 11.14 -11.26 -19.16
CA GLY A 72 10.45 -11.18 -20.44
C GLY A 72 9.65 -12.44 -20.78
N ASN A 73 8.86 -12.28 -21.83
CA ASN A 73 8.01 -13.26 -22.49
C ASN A 73 8.51 -14.70 -22.42
N ARG A 74 7.79 -15.55 -21.68
CA ARG A 74 7.58 -16.97 -21.93
C ARG A 74 6.19 -17.34 -21.46
#